data_AF-A0A1M5BGG1-F1
#
_entry.id   AF-A0A1M5BGG1-F1
#
_cell.length_a   1.000
_cell.length_b   1.000
_cell.length_c   1.000
_cell.angle_alpha   90.00
_cell.angle_beta   90.00
_cell.angle_gamma   90.00
#
_symmetry.space_group_name_H-M   'P 1'
#
loop_
_entity.id
_entity.type
_entity.pdbx_description
1 polymer ?
#
loop_
_entity_poly.entity_id
_entity_poly.type
_entity_poly.pdbx_seq_one_letter_code
_entity_poly.pdbx_strand_id
1 'polypeptide(L)'
;MVFSFLRDRRQDAQLKLELEYELQQLRKPPKKGKTVDAYFREMVAFVQRFCDRKIAFLPKFERSHGVIFSPGYRRRYLAKCFDSLAEDLQKILLEYLEIDFVFFVQRAAESHRTGKETPSLDAFWRELEEGLVKKTRRLLLQWYDEPLRAYLEVIVQEGEMDAKRRKELRRLHEKNARGLQERSERIIRRFCRHKDPETARARFDSILEDRRERLPAFRQRLREQGFVIPGSVISDE
;
A
#
# COMPACT_ATOMS: atom_id res chain seq x y z
N MET A 1 20.46 23.98 32.57
CA MET A 1 19.18 24.71 32.50
C MET A 1 18.30 24.08 31.43
N VAL A 2 17.18 23.46 31.81
CA VAL A 2 16.24 22.77 30.90
C VAL A 2 15.10 23.74 30.58
N PHE A 3 15.11 24.32 29.38
CA PHE A 3 14.02 25.15 28.85
C PHE A 3 13.42 24.43 27.64
N SER A 4 12.40 23.59 27.83
CA SER A 4 12.05 22.52 26.87
C SER A 4 10.67 22.61 26.21
N PHE A 5 9.90 23.70 26.35
CA PHE A 5 8.59 23.81 25.68
C PHE A 5 8.39 25.13 24.91
N LEU A 6 8.74 26.27 25.50
CA LEU A 6 8.64 27.57 24.81
C LEU A 6 9.63 27.70 23.65
N ARG A 7 10.79 27.04 23.75
CA ARG A 7 11.80 26.98 22.70
C ARG A 7 11.35 26.07 21.55
N ASP A 8 10.74 24.92 21.87
CA ASP A 8 10.13 24.00 20.89
C ASP A 8 9.09 24.74 20.01
N ARG A 9 8.17 25.51 20.62
CA ARG A 9 7.14 26.26 19.86
C ARG A 9 7.68 27.35 18.94
N ARG A 10 8.76 28.04 19.30
CA ARG A 10 9.37 29.06 18.43
C ARG A 10 10.08 28.44 17.24
N GLN A 11 10.73 27.29 17.45
CA GLN A 11 11.46 26.57 16.41
C GLN A 11 10.53 25.76 15.49
N ASP A 12 9.30 25.45 15.91
CA ASP A 12 8.30 24.72 15.11
C ASP A 12 8.06 25.32 13.71
N ALA A 13 8.08 26.66 13.56
CA ALA A 13 7.86 27.30 12.26
C ALA A 13 9.04 27.08 11.30
N GLN A 14 10.27 27.32 11.78
CA GLN A 14 11.49 27.08 11.00
C GLN A 14 11.67 25.59 10.68
N LEU A 15 11.42 24.73 11.66
CA LEU A 15 11.42 23.28 11.52
C LEU A 15 10.47 22.81 10.42
N LYS A 16 9.25 23.35 10.37
CA LYS A 16 8.29 23.02 9.30
C LYS A 16 8.78 23.44 7.92
N LEU A 17 9.28 24.67 7.78
CA LEU A 17 9.76 25.18 6.49
C LEU A 17 10.94 24.36 5.95
N GLU A 18 11.90 24.03 6.81
CA GLU A 18 13.03 23.18 6.41
C GLU A 18 12.61 21.76 6.07
N LEU A 19 11.68 21.19 6.83
CA LEU A 19 11.12 19.87 6.53
C LEU A 19 10.42 19.89 5.18
N GLU A 20 9.56 20.88 4.93
CA GLU A 20 8.87 21.04 3.66
C GLU A 20 9.86 21.19 2.50
N TYR A 21 10.90 21.99 2.66
CA TYR A 21 11.95 22.15 1.66
C TYR A 21 12.69 20.82 1.38
N GLU A 22 13.08 20.07 2.42
CA GLU A 22 13.71 18.76 2.25
C GLU A 22 12.79 17.77 1.53
N LEU A 23 11.50 17.76 1.89
CA LEU A 23 10.52 16.84 1.30
C LEU A 23 10.15 17.23 -0.14
N GLN A 24 10.16 18.52 -0.48
CA GLN A 24 9.94 19.00 -1.86
C GLN A 24 10.99 18.48 -2.84
N GLN A 25 12.21 18.21 -2.38
CA GLN A 25 13.27 17.64 -3.22
C GLN A 25 13.04 16.15 -3.53
N LEU A 26 12.19 15.47 -2.78
CA LEU A 26 11.86 14.07 -3.02
C LEU A 26 10.79 13.96 -4.12
N ARG A 27 11.23 13.66 -5.35
CA ARG A 27 10.31 13.54 -6.48
C ARG A 27 9.59 12.20 -6.50
N LYS A 28 8.29 12.24 -6.82
CA LYS A 28 7.50 11.03 -7.06
C LYS A 28 8.03 10.25 -8.27
N PRO A 29 8.05 8.91 -8.23
CA PRO A 29 8.36 8.08 -9.37
C PRO A 29 7.48 8.40 -10.60
N PRO A 30 8.02 8.48 -11.82
CA PRO A 30 7.21 8.63 -13.01
C PRO A 30 6.56 7.30 -13.42
N LYS A 31 5.35 7.35 -14.00
CA LYS A 31 4.63 6.19 -14.55
C LYS A 31 5.20 5.70 -15.88
N LYS A 32 5.75 6.61 -16.69
CA LYS A 32 6.15 6.39 -18.09
C LYS A 32 7.07 5.17 -18.24
N GLY A 33 6.67 4.24 -19.12
CA GLY A 33 7.50 3.10 -19.54
C GLY A 33 7.55 1.94 -18.53
N LYS A 34 6.72 1.97 -17.48
CA LYS A 34 6.72 0.94 -16.43
C LYS A 34 5.45 0.10 -16.47
N THR A 35 5.56 -1.15 -16.04
CA THR A 35 4.38 -1.94 -15.69
C THR A 35 3.72 -1.36 -14.44
N VAL A 36 2.44 -1.67 -14.22
CA VAL A 36 1.72 -1.32 -12.99
C VAL A 36 2.51 -1.80 -11.77
N ASP A 37 2.91 -3.07 -11.74
CA ASP A 37 3.71 -3.63 -10.64
C ASP A 37 5.03 -2.89 -10.37
N ALA A 38 5.80 -2.57 -11.40
CA ALA A 38 7.05 -1.85 -11.23
C ALA A 38 6.83 -0.45 -10.65
N TYR A 39 5.86 0.29 -11.18
CA TYR A 39 5.54 1.64 -10.69
C TYR A 39 5.08 1.61 -9.23
N PHE A 40 4.19 0.69 -8.85
CA PHE A 40 3.68 0.65 -7.47
C PHE A 40 4.76 0.22 -6.46
N ARG A 41 5.69 -0.68 -6.83
CA ARG A 41 6.88 -0.96 -6.00
C ARG A 41 7.74 0.29 -5.79
N GLU A 42 7.95 1.07 -6.84
CA GLU A 42 8.69 2.33 -6.72
C GLU A 42 7.94 3.36 -5.86
N MET A 43 6.61 3.40 -5.94
CA MET A 43 5.77 4.24 -5.08
C MET A 43 5.88 3.85 -3.61
N VAL A 44 5.87 2.55 -3.28
CA VAL A 44 6.13 2.06 -1.92
C VAL A 44 7.51 2.52 -1.43
N ALA A 45 8.55 2.31 -2.25
CA ALA A 45 9.91 2.75 -1.92
C ALA A 45 10.02 4.28 -1.78
N PHE A 46 9.26 5.04 -2.56
CA PHE A 46 9.17 6.49 -2.43
C PHE A 46 8.53 6.90 -1.11
N VAL A 47 7.40 6.30 -0.73
CA VAL A 47 6.72 6.57 0.54
C VAL A 47 7.61 6.24 1.72
N GLN A 48 8.33 5.11 1.67
CA GLN A 48 9.36 4.77 2.67
C GLN A 48 10.43 5.86 2.73
N ARG A 49 11.10 6.20 1.61
CA ARG A 49 12.14 7.25 1.62
C ARG A 49 11.63 8.59 2.16
N PHE A 50 10.38 8.94 1.86
CA PHE A 50 9.73 10.14 2.37
C PHE A 50 9.59 10.11 3.90
N CYS A 51 9.14 8.99 4.46
CA CYS A 51 9.03 8.84 5.90
C CYS A 51 10.42 8.71 6.58
N ASP A 52 11.42 8.10 5.94
CA ASP A 52 12.79 8.02 6.45
C ASP A 52 13.38 9.42 6.61
N ARG A 53 13.14 10.28 5.61
CA ARG A 53 13.55 11.69 5.63
C ARG A 53 12.88 12.44 6.77
N LYS A 54 11.58 12.24 7.00
CA LYS A 54 10.89 12.81 8.16
C LYS A 54 11.54 12.35 9.46
N ILE A 55 11.78 11.07 9.64
CA ILE A 55 12.39 10.55 10.88
C ILE A 55 13.80 11.13 11.11
N ALA A 56 14.65 11.09 10.08
CA ALA A 56 16.03 11.58 10.17
C ALA A 56 16.12 13.11 10.30
N PHE A 57 15.05 13.83 9.98
CA PHE A 57 15.02 15.28 9.99
C PHE A 57 15.21 15.85 11.40
N LEU A 58 14.55 15.28 12.42
CA LEU A 58 14.59 15.84 13.77
C LEU A 58 16.03 15.86 14.36
N PRO A 59 16.82 14.76 14.32
CA PRO A 59 18.22 14.80 14.73
C PRO A 59 19.11 15.69 13.85
N LYS A 60 18.79 15.85 12.56
CA LYS A 60 19.54 16.74 11.66
C LYS A 60 19.28 18.22 12.01
N PHE A 61 18.03 18.57 12.29
CA PHE A 61 17.63 19.90 12.70
C PHE A 61 18.29 20.30 14.03
N GLU A 62 18.24 19.41 15.03
CA GLU A 62 18.90 19.59 16.34
C GLU A 62 20.38 19.93 16.19
N ARG A 63 21.12 19.17 15.37
CA ARG A 63 22.55 19.40 15.10
C ARG A 63 22.81 20.70 14.36
N SER A 64 21.98 21.03 13.36
CA SER A 64 22.20 22.21 12.51
C SER A 64 21.89 23.53 13.25
N HIS A 65 21.00 23.49 14.23
CA HIS A 65 20.51 24.68 14.95
C HIS A 65 20.95 24.76 16.42
N GLY A 66 21.70 23.76 16.92
CA GLY A 66 22.14 23.71 18.31
C GLY A 66 20.98 23.65 19.30
N VAL A 67 19.90 22.95 18.95
CA VAL A 67 18.71 22.76 19.79
C VAL A 67 18.56 21.28 20.17
N ILE A 68 17.88 21.01 21.28
CA ILE A 68 17.55 19.64 21.72
C ILE A 68 16.07 19.61 22.07
N PHE A 69 15.29 18.79 21.37
CA PHE A 69 13.87 18.63 21.64
C PHE A 69 13.64 17.73 22.84
N SER A 70 12.55 17.98 23.56
CA SER A 70 12.14 17.12 24.66
C SER A 70 11.85 15.68 24.18
N PRO A 71 12.11 14.64 25.00
CA PRO A 71 11.77 13.26 24.65
C PRO A 71 10.29 13.06 24.32
N GLY A 72 9.41 13.82 25.00
CA GLY A 72 7.98 13.82 24.72
C GLY A 72 7.63 14.35 23.33
N TYR A 73 8.33 15.38 22.85
CA TYR A 73 8.16 15.89 21.49
C TYR A 73 8.66 14.88 20.45
N ARG A 74 9.88 14.34 20.62
CA ARG A 74 10.46 13.33 19.71
C ARG A 74 9.52 12.14 19.51
N ARG A 75 8.98 11.60 20.61
CA ARG A 75 8.03 10.48 20.55
C ARG A 75 6.76 10.81 19.76
N ARG A 76 6.14 11.96 20.01
CA ARG A 76 4.94 12.39 19.28
C ARG A 76 5.22 12.60 17.79
N TYR A 77 6.39 13.15 17.47
CA TYR A 77 6.81 13.36 16.08
C TYR A 77 6.98 12.02 15.34
N LEU A 78 7.74 11.08 15.91
CA LEU A 78 7.97 9.77 15.30
C LEU A 78 6.68 8.95 15.17
N ALA A 79 5.78 9.00 16.16
CA ALA A 79 4.47 8.36 16.07
C ALA A 79 3.65 8.90 14.89
N LYS A 80 3.60 10.23 14.70
CA LYS A 80 2.94 10.83 13.54
C LYS A 80 3.56 10.42 12.21
N CYS A 81 4.89 10.25 12.16
CA CYS A 81 5.57 9.78 10.95
C CYS A 81 5.20 8.34 10.61
N PHE A 82 5.09 7.48 11.63
CA PHE A 82 4.62 6.10 11.48
C PHE A 82 3.15 6.04 11.02
N ASP A 83 2.27 6.82 11.64
CA ASP A 83 0.86 6.87 11.24
C ASP A 83 0.70 7.33 9.77
N SER A 84 1.46 8.36 9.37
CA SER A 84 1.52 8.83 7.98
C SER A 84 2.00 7.73 7.03
N LEU A 85 3.04 6.97 7.40
CA LEU A 85 3.53 5.86 6.60
C LEU A 85 2.45 4.79 6.40
N ALA A 86 1.74 4.43 7.48
CA ALA A 86 0.68 3.42 7.41
C ALA A 86 -0.44 3.85 6.46
N GLU A 87 -0.89 5.10 6.57
CA GLU A 87 -1.94 5.63 5.71
C GLU A 87 -1.50 5.66 4.23
N ASP A 88 -0.29 6.12 3.95
CA ASP A 88 0.22 6.24 2.58
C ASP A 88 0.44 4.86 1.94
N LEU A 89 1.03 3.90 2.66
CA LEU A 89 1.20 2.53 2.17
C LEU A 89 -0.15 1.84 1.92
N GLN A 90 -1.15 2.07 2.79
CA GLN A 90 -2.49 1.53 2.60
C GLN A 90 -3.13 2.05 1.31
N LYS A 91 -3.02 3.36 1.02
CA LYS A 91 -3.56 3.97 -0.21
C LYS A 91 -2.92 3.35 -1.46
N ILE A 92 -1.58 3.25 -1.48
CA ILE A 92 -0.84 2.65 -2.60
C ILE A 92 -1.23 1.20 -2.81
N LEU A 93 -1.39 0.43 -1.73
CA LEU A 93 -1.82 -0.96 -1.81
C LEU A 93 -3.25 -1.10 -2.36
N LEU A 94 -4.19 -0.28 -1.89
CA LEU A 94 -5.57 -0.32 -2.36
C LEU A 94 -5.68 0.03 -3.84
N GLU A 95 -5.03 1.11 -4.28
CA GLU A 95 -5.01 1.52 -5.69
C GLU A 95 -4.40 0.42 -6.58
N TYR A 96 -3.32 -0.22 -6.11
CA TYR A 96 -2.74 -1.36 -6.83
C TYR A 96 -3.71 -2.53 -6.93
N LEU A 97 -4.31 -2.94 -5.81
CA LEU A 97 -5.23 -4.07 -5.77
C LEU A 97 -6.45 -3.84 -6.65
N GLU A 98 -6.98 -2.61 -6.71
CA GLU A 98 -8.10 -2.26 -7.61
C GLU A 98 -7.74 -2.46 -9.08
N ILE A 99 -6.55 -2.03 -9.50
CA ILE A 99 -6.07 -2.21 -10.88
C ILE A 99 -5.79 -3.70 -11.16
N ASP A 100 -5.07 -4.39 -10.26
CA ASP A 100 -4.67 -5.80 -10.44
C ASP A 100 -5.88 -6.73 -10.42
N PHE A 101 -6.91 -6.42 -9.62
CA PHE A 101 -8.14 -7.19 -9.52
C PHE A 101 -8.83 -7.35 -10.88
N VAL A 102 -8.90 -6.28 -11.68
CA VAL A 102 -9.46 -6.31 -13.04
C VAL A 102 -8.73 -7.35 -13.90
N PHE A 103 -7.41 -7.42 -13.83
CA PHE A 103 -6.61 -8.37 -14.60
C PHE A 103 -6.72 -9.80 -14.07
N PHE A 104 -6.83 -10.01 -12.75
CA PHE A 104 -7.02 -11.34 -12.16
C PHE A 104 -8.35 -11.97 -12.60
N VAL A 105 -9.43 -11.20 -12.51
CA VAL A 105 -10.76 -11.63 -12.95
C VAL A 105 -10.75 -12.05 -14.42
N GLN A 106 -10.04 -11.29 -15.26
CA GLN A 106 -9.92 -11.60 -16.69
C GLN A 106 -9.11 -12.85 -16.97
N ARG A 107 -7.95 -13.01 -16.34
CA ARG A 107 -7.11 -14.19 -16.53
C ARG A 107 -7.85 -15.46 -16.11
N ALA A 108 -8.55 -15.41 -14.98
CA ALA A 108 -9.40 -16.53 -14.58
C ALA A 108 -10.50 -16.80 -15.62
N ALA A 109 -11.14 -15.76 -16.16
CA ALA A 109 -12.22 -15.93 -17.14
C ALA A 109 -11.72 -16.48 -18.49
N GLU A 110 -10.47 -16.19 -18.87
CA GLU A 110 -9.80 -16.76 -20.03
C GLU A 110 -9.56 -18.27 -19.88
N SER A 111 -9.04 -18.70 -18.73
CA SER A 111 -8.77 -20.12 -18.44
C SER A 111 -10.02 -20.99 -18.49
N HIS A 112 -11.20 -20.43 -18.18
CA HIS A 112 -12.47 -21.16 -18.03
C HIS A 112 -13.50 -20.84 -19.13
N ARG A 113 -13.09 -20.22 -20.24
CA ARG A 113 -13.96 -19.72 -21.33
C ARG A 113 -14.92 -20.77 -21.92
N THR A 114 -14.57 -22.06 -21.86
CA THR A 114 -15.30 -23.16 -22.49
C THR A 114 -16.17 -23.99 -21.54
N GLY A 115 -16.02 -23.85 -20.22
CA GLY A 115 -16.78 -24.63 -19.24
C GLY A 115 -17.86 -23.78 -18.58
N LYS A 116 -19.09 -23.80 -19.11
CA LYS A 116 -20.25 -23.18 -18.44
C LYS A 116 -20.96 -24.11 -17.46
N GLU A 117 -20.49 -25.34 -17.31
CA GLU A 117 -21.05 -26.32 -16.38
C GLU A 117 -20.73 -25.94 -14.92
N THR A 118 -21.60 -26.33 -13.98
CA THR A 118 -21.46 -25.99 -12.54
C THR A 118 -20.07 -26.32 -11.97
N PRO A 119 -19.46 -27.49 -12.24
CA PRO A 119 -18.11 -27.79 -11.74
C PRO A 119 -17.03 -26.83 -12.26
N SER A 120 -17.18 -26.34 -13.49
CA SER A 120 -16.23 -25.40 -14.09
C SER A 120 -16.41 -23.98 -13.55
N LEU A 121 -17.64 -23.57 -13.21
CA LEU A 121 -17.90 -22.29 -12.57
C LEU A 121 -17.37 -22.27 -11.13
N ASP A 122 -17.59 -23.35 -10.37
CA ASP A 122 -17.04 -23.48 -9.02
C ASP A 122 -15.50 -23.49 -9.04
N ALA A 123 -14.89 -24.15 -10.02
CA ALA A 123 -13.44 -24.14 -10.20
C ALA A 123 -12.92 -22.72 -10.51
N PHE A 124 -13.60 -21.98 -11.41
CA PHE A 124 -13.28 -20.59 -11.71
C PHE A 124 -13.30 -19.70 -10.46
N TRP A 125 -14.37 -19.76 -9.66
CA TRP A 125 -14.50 -18.91 -8.46
C TRP A 125 -13.48 -19.27 -7.38
N ARG A 126 -13.15 -20.56 -7.22
CA ARG A 126 -12.09 -21.01 -6.31
C ARG A 126 -10.71 -20.53 -6.75
N GLU A 127 -10.37 -20.69 -8.03
CA GLU A 127 -9.10 -20.21 -8.57
C GLU A 127 -8.96 -18.69 -8.40
N LEU A 128 -10.04 -17.95 -8.66
CA LEU A 128 -10.08 -16.51 -8.47
C LEU A 128 -9.89 -16.13 -6.99
N GLU A 129 -10.60 -16.79 -6.07
CA GLU A 129 -10.45 -16.56 -4.62
C GLU A 129 -9.02 -16.84 -4.16
N GLU A 130 -8.47 -18.01 -4.47
CA GLU A 130 -7.13 -18.42 -4.06
C GLU A 130 -6.06 -17.47 -4.64
N GLY A 131 -6.19 -17.11 -5.92
CA GLY A 131 -5.29 -16.18 -6.59
C GLY A 131 -5.28 -14.81 -5.93
N LEU A 132 -6.46 -14.24 -5.68
CA LEU A 132 -6.63 -12.95 -5.02
C LEU A 132 -6.11 -12.98 -3.58
N VAL A 133 -6.50 -13.98 -2.78
CA VAL A 133 -6.03 -14.11 -1.39
C VAL A 133 -4.50 -14.22 -1.33
N LYS A 134 -3.91 -15.09 -2.16
CA LYS A 134 -2.46 -15.29 -2.18
C LYS A 134 -1.72 -14.01 -2.57
N LYS A 135 -2.21 -13.30 -3.60
CA LYS A 135 -1.62 -12.03 -4.05
C LYS A 135 -1.76 -10.95 -2.97
N THR A 136 -2.95 -10.75 -2.41
CA THR A 136 -3.20 -9.75 -1.36
C THR A 136 -2.36 -9.99 -0.13
N ARG A 137 -2.24 -11.24 0.35
CA ARG A 137 -1.35 -11.59 1.48
C ARG A 137 0.10 -11.20 1.20
N ARG A 138 0.61 -11.56 0.02
CA ARG A 138 1.99 -11.25 -0.37
C ARG A 138 2.23 -9.73 -0.38
N LEU A 139 1.31 -8.96 -0.96
CA LEU A 139 1.45 -7.51 -1.05
C LEU A 139 1.30 -6.83 0.32
N LEU A 140 0.38 -7.28 1.17
CA LEU A 140 0.26 -6.79 2.55
C LEU A 140 1.56 -7.04 3.33
N LEU A 141 2.17 -8.21 3.18
CA LEU A 141 3.43 -8.50 3.85
C LEU A 141 4.55 -7.58 3.33
N GLN A 142 4.76 -7.56 2.02
CA GLN A 142 5.89 -6.87 1.38
C GLN A 142 5.79 -5.35 1.42
N TRP A 143 4.59 -4.81 1.18
CA TRP A 143 4.40 -3.37 0.95
C TRP A 143 3.80 -2.64 2.15
N TYR A 144 3.30 -3.35 3.17
CA TYR A 144 2.64 -2.73 4.31
C TYR A 144 3.24 -3.16 5.65
N ASP A 145 3.27 -4.46 5.96
CA ASP A 145 3.72 -4.99 7.26
C ASP A 145 5.24 -4.83 7.46
N GLU A 146 6.07 -5.35 6.54
CA GLU A 146 7.54 -5.23 6.64
C GLU A 146 8.02 -3.77 6.78
N PRO A 147 7.56 -2.81 5.95
CA PRO A 147 7.91 -1.41 6.09
C PRO A 147 7.54 -0.82 7.46
N LEU A 148 6.31 -1.05 7.91
CA LEU A 148 5.86 -0.52 9.19
C LEU A 148 6.64 -1.13 10.36
N ARG A 149 6.92 -2.43 10.33
CA ARG A 149 7.72 -3.08 11.35
C ARG A 149 9.10 -2.45 11.49
N ALA A 150 9.80 -2.22 10.38
CA ALA A 150 11.11 -1.56 10.40
C ALA A 150 11.05 -0.18 11.06
N TYR A 151 10.00 0.59 10.81
CA TYR A 151 9.80 1.92 11.38
C TYR A 151 9.44 1.90 12.86
N LEU A 152 8.64 0.92 13.27
CA LEU A 152 8.34 0.71 14.68
C LEU A 152 9.61 0.48 15.48
N GLU A 153 10.57 -0.26 14.92
CA GLU A 153 11.87 -0.49 15.55
C GLU A 153 12.67 0.81 15.73
N VAL A 154 12.59 1.74 14.78
CA VAL A 154 13.22 3.06 14.93
C VAL A 154 12.60 3.86 16.09
N ILE A 155 11.27 3.86 16.21
CA ILE A 155 10.57 4.49 17.35
C ILE A 155 11.03 3.88 18.68
N VAL A 156 11.14 2.55 18.71
CA VAL A 156 11.54 1.79 19.90
C VAL A 156 12.99 2.08 20.31
N GLN A 157 13.88 2.35 19.35
CA GLN A 157 15.28 2.67 19.60
C GLN A 157 15.48 4.14 20.03
N GLU A 158 14.84 5.09 19.34
CA GLU A 158 14.97 6.54 19.59
C GLU A 158 14.22 7.00 20.86
N GLY A 159 13.17 6.29 21.25
CA GLY A 159 12.50 6.52 22.52
C GLY A 159 13.15 5.68 23.62
N GLU A 160 13.64 6.30 24.69
CA GLU A 160 13.86 5.60 25.96
C GLU A 160 12.52 5.02 26.44
N MET A 161 12.17 3.82 25.96
CA MET A 161 10.98 3.08 26.34
C MET A 161 11.39 1.88 27.17
N ASP A 162 10.62 1.59 28.20
CA ASP A 162 10.76 0.35 28.95
C ASP A 162 10.41 -0.88 28.09
N ALA A 163 10.92 -2.04 28.49
CA ALA A 163 10.74 -3.29 27.75
C ALA A 163 9.26 -3.73 27.63
N LYS A 164 8.42 -3.38 28.61
CA LYS A 164 7.00 -3.76 28.63
C LYS A 164 6.23 -2.98 27.56
N ARG A 165 6.47 -1.68 27.44
CA ARG A 165 5.83 -0.80 26.45
C ARG A 165 6.29 -1.11 25.02
N ARG A 166 7.57 -1.46 24.83
CA ARG A 166 8.08 -1.97 23.54
C ARG A 166 7.30 -3.21 23.07
N LYS A 167 7.12 -4.18 23.97
CA LYS A 167 6.38 -5.42 23.68
C LYS A 167 4.91 -5.15 23.37
N GLU A 168 4.29 -4.21 24.08
CA GLU A 168 2.91 -3.79 23.84
C GLU A 168 2.72 -3.17 22.45
N LEU A 169 3.63 -2.28 22.04
CA LEU A 169 3.56 -1.62 20.72
C LEU A 169 3.75 -2.62 19.57
N ARG A 170 4.70 -3.56 19.69
CA ARG A 170 4.88 -4.64 18.70
C ARG A 170 3.62 -5.49 18.56
N ARG A 171 3.02 -5.89 19.70
CA ARG A 171 1.74 -6.64 19.69
C ARG A 171 0.61 -5.86 19.04
N LEU A 172 0.53 -4.55 19.27
CA LEU A 172 -0.49 -3.71 18.65
C LEU A 172 -0.31 -3.66 17.12
N HIS A 173 0.92 -3.50 16.66
CA HIS A 173 1.24 -3.51 15.23
C HIS A 173 0.89 -4.85 14.58
N GLU A 174 1.31 -5.98 15.18
CA GLU A 174 0.96 -7.33 14.71
C GLU A 174 -0.56 -7.53 14.63
N LYS A 175 -1.29 -7.08 15.66
CA LYS A 175 -2.75 -7.14 15.69
C LYS A 175 -3.38 -6.32 14.55
N ASN A 176 -2.86 -5.13 14.27
CA ASN A 176 -3.37 -4.27 13.21
C ASN A 176 -3.10 -4.86 11.82
N ALA A 177 -1.88 -5.34 11.58
CA ALA A 177 -1.51 -5.99 10.32
C ALA A 177 -2.38 -7.23 10.06
N ARG A 178 -2.55 -8.09 11.07
CA ARG A 178 -3.42 -9.27 11.00
C ARG A 178 -4.88 -8.88 10.77
N GLY A 179 -5.39 -7.88 11.47
CA GLY A 179 -6.77 -7.41 11.30
C GLY A 179 -7.06 -6.87 9.89
N LEU A 180 -6.09 -6.18 9.27
CA LEU A 180 -6.20 -5.72 7.88
C LEU A 180 -6.19 -6.90 6.91
N GLN A 181 -5.32 -7.88 7.14
CA GLN A 181 -5.28 -9.11 6.33
C GLN A 181 -6.60 -9.87 6.40
N GLU A 182 -7.10 -10.15 7.60
CA GLU A 182 -8.37 -10.88 7.80
C GLU A 182 -9.56 -10.15 7.18
N ARG A 183 -9.59 -8.81 7.28
CA ARG A 183 -10.64 -7.99 6.65
C ARG A 183 -10.57 -8.09 5.13
N SER A 184 -9.39 -8.00 4.55
CA SER A 184 -9.18 -8.09 3.10
C SER A 184 -9.60 -9.47 2.58
N GLU A 185 -9.19 -10.54 3.25
CA GLU A 185 -9.60 -11.91 2.92
C GLU A 185 -11.13 -12.09 3.00
N ARG A 186 -11.78 -11.51 4.01
CA ARG A 186 -13.24 -11.58 4.15
C ARG A 186 -13.95 -10.90 2.98
N ILE A 187 -13.45 -9.76 2.51
CA ILE A 187 -14.00 -9.05 1.35
C ILE A 187 -13.83 -9.90 0.09
N ILE A 188 -12.65 -10.48 -0.14
CA ILE A 188 -12.38 -11.35 -1.29
C ILE A 188 -13.29 -12.58 -1.28
N ARG A 189 -13.41 -13.28 -0.14
CA ARG A 189 -14.32 -14.42 0.03
C ARG A 189 -15.77 -14.04 -0.22
N ARG A 190 -16.21 -12.89 0.29
CA ARG A 190 -17.57 -12.40 0.05
C ARG A 190 -17.81 -12.09 -1.43
N PHE A 191 -16.82 -11.53 -2.11
CA PHE A 191 -16.89 -11.26 -3.54
C PHE A 191 -16.99 -12.54 -4.37
N CYS A 192 -16.20 -13.58 -4.04
CA CYS A 192 -16.17 -14.84 -4.79
C CYS A 192 -17.35 -15.77 -4.44
N ARG A 193 -18.00 -15.59 -3.29
CA ARG A 193 -19.19 -16.36 -2.91
C ARG A 193 -20.38 -16.05 -3.82
N HIS A 194 -21.11 -17.11 -4.17
CA HIS A 194 -22.43 -17.08 -4.80
C HIS A 194 -23.39 -17.99 -4.02
N LYS A 195 -24.68 -17.70 -4.09
CA LYS A 195 -25.71 -18.45 -3.33
C LYS A 195 -26.15 -19.73 -4.04
N ASP A 196 -26.12 -19.70 -5.36
CA ASP A 196 -26.65 -20.73 -6.23
C ASP A 196 -25.92 -20.70 -7.60
N PRO A 197 -26.03 -21.77 -8.41
CA PRO A 197 -25.37 -21.85 -9.72
C PRO A 197 -25.83 -20.79 -10.73
N GLU A 198 -27.08 -20.32 -10.68
CA GLU A 198 -27.60 -19.33 -11.63
C GLU A 198 -26.95 -17.96 -11.38
N THR A 199 -26.88 -17.55 -10.11
CA THR A 199 -26.16 -16.33 -9.70
C THR A 199 -24.68 -16.41 -10.06
N ALA A 200 -24.05 -17.58 -9.90
CA ALA A 200 -22.66 -17.79 -10.29
C ALA A 200 -22.45 -17.59 -11.79
N ARG A 201 -23.34 -18.17 -12.60
CA ARG A 201 -23.32 -18.05 -14.07
C ARG A 201 -23.60 -16.63 -14.54
N ALA A 202 -24.61 -15.96 -13.99
CA ALA A 202 -24.94 -14.58 -14.36
C ALA A 202 -23.78 -13.61 -14.08
N ARG A 203 -23.10 -13.76 -12.93
CA ARG A 203 -21.90 -12.96 -12.62
C ARG A 203 -20.72 -13.28 -13.53
N PHE A 204 -20.55 -14.54 -13.90
CA PHE A 204 -19.52 -14.96 -14.86
C PHE A 204 -19.78 -14.37 -16.26
N ASP A 205 -21.02 -14.43 -16.75
CA ASP A 205 -21.39 -13.86 -18.05
C ASP A 205 -21.21 -12.33 -18.07
N SER A 206 -21.58 -11.62 -16.99
CA SER A 206 -21.30 -10.18 -16.84
C SER A 206 -19.80 -9.84 -16.88
N ILE A 207 -18.95 -10.68 -16.28
CA ILE A 207 -17.49 -10.51 -16.37
C ILE A 207 -16.99 -10.69 -17.81
N LEU A 208 -17.56 -11.64 -18.55
CA LEU A 208 -17.21 -11.86 -19.96
C LEU A 208 -17.62 -10.68 -20.85
N GLU A 209 -18.76 -10.06 -20.56
CA GLU A 209 -19.25 -8.84 -21.22
C GLU A 209 -18.33 -7.64 -20.91
N ASP A 210 -18.03 -7.38 -19.62
CA ASP A 210 -17.10 -6.34 -19.18
C ASP A 210 -15.71 -6.51 -19.84
N ARG A 211 -15.24 -7.76 -20.00
CA ARG A 211 -14.00 -8.06 -20.71
C ARG A 211 -14.05 -7.70 -22.19
N ARG A 212 -15.18 -7.89 -22.87
CA ARG A 212 -15.32 -7.55 -24.29
C ARG A 212 -15.40 -6.04 -24.50
N GLU A 213 -16.17 -5.35 -23.67
CA GLU A 213 -16.52 -3.95 -23.91
C GLU A 213 -15.60 -2.97 -23.19
N ARG A 214 -15.32 -3.21 -21.91
CA ARG A 214 -14.67 -2.22 -21.04
C ARG A 214 -13.16 -2.39 -20.93
N LEU A 215 -12.65 -3.62 -21.11
CA LEU A 215 -11.22 -3.89 -20.98
C LEU A 215 -10.36 -3.15 -22.01
N PRO A 216 -10.71 -3.07 -23.31
CA PRO A 216 -9.91 -2.32 -24.26
C PRO A 216 -9.75 -0.85 -23.85
N ALA A 217 -10.86 -0.22 -23.43
CA ALA A 217 -10.85 1.15 -22.92
C ALA A 217 -10.04 1.28 -21.62
N PHE A 218 -10.16 0.32 -20.69
CA PHE A 218 -9.37 0.29 -19.46
C PHE A 218 -7.86 0.24 -19.75
N ARG A 219 -7.42 -0.64 -20.66
CA ARG A 219 -6.03 -0.74 -21.10
C ARG A 219 -5.57 0.56 -21.77
N GLN A 220 -6.42 1.14 -22.63
CA GLN A 220 -6.07 2.39 -23.29
C GLN A 220 -5.84 3.52 -22.28
N ARG A 221 -6.70 3.67 -21.26
CA ARG A 221 -6.49 4.66 -20.18
C ARG A 221 -5.19 4.44 -19.42
N LEU A 222 -4.80 3.19 -19.14
CA LEU A 222 -3.52 2.90 -18.49
C LEU A 222 -2.33 3.30 -19.38
N ARG A 223 -2.42 3.11 -20.70
CA ARG A 223 -1.39 3.60 -21.63
C ARG A 223 -1.33 5.12 -21.69
N GLU A 224 -2.47 5.79 -21.71
CA GLU A 224 -2.56 7.26 -21.64
C GLU A 224 -1.93 7.81 -20.36
N GLN A 225 -2.00 7.06 -19.26
CA GLN A 225 -1.28 7.35 -18.02
C GLN A 225 0.22 7.01 -18.06
N GLY A 226 0.72 6.44 -19.16
CA GLY A 226 2.12 6.12 -19.40
C GLY A 226 2.55 4.69 -19.02
N PHE A 227 1.63 3.81 -18.63
CA PHE A 227 1.96 2.43 -18.27
C PHE A 227 2.21 1.54 -19.49
N VAL A 228 3.12 0.59 -19.33
CA VAL A 228 3.33 -0.54 -20.24
C VAL A 228 2.41 -1.68 -19.82
N ILE A 229 1.61 -2.21 -20.75
CA ILE A 229 0.65 -3.29 -20.50
C ILE A 229 1.18 -4.57 -21.15
N PRO A 230 1.45 -5.64 -20.38
CA PRO A 230 1.90 -6.91 -20.94
C PRO A 230 0.85 -7.53 -21.88
N GLY A 231 1.28 -8.07 -23.02
CA GLY A 231 0.42 -8.82 -23.94
C GLY A 231 -0.39 -7.99 -24.94
N SER A 232 -0.13 -6.68 -25.05
CA SER A 232 -0.51 -5.98 -26.28
C SER A 232 0.55 -6.25 -27.33
N VAL A 233 0.22 -7.12 -28.28
CA VAL A 233 0.82 -7.04 -29.61
C VAL A 233 0.63 -5.59 -30.04
N ILE A 234 1.73 -4.88 -30.20
CA ILE A 234 1.75 -3.70 -31.06
C ILE A 234 1.60 -4.31 -32.45
N SER A 235 0.37 -4.37 -32.95
CA SER A 235 0.17 -4.48 -34.40
C SER A 235 0.48 -3.10 -34.93
N ASP A 236 1.77 -2.86 -35.19
CA ASP A 236 2.20 -1.82 -36.11
C ASP A 236 1.78 -2.31 -37.50
N GLU A 237 0.58 -1.89 -37.91
CA GLU A 237 0.29 -1.61 -39.32
C GLU A 237 0.30 -0.09 -39.51
#